data_AF-A0A2W6P399-F1
#
_entry.id   AF-A0A2W6P399-F1
#
_cell.length_a   1.000
_cell.length_b   1.000
_cell.length_c   1.000
_cell.angle_alpha   90.00
_cell.angle_beta   90.00
_cell.angle_gamma   90.00
#
_symmetry.space_group_name_H-M   'P 1'
#
loop_
_entity.id
_entity.type
_entity.pdbx_description
1 polymer ?
#
loop_
_entity_poly.entity_id
_entity_poly.type
_entity_poly.pdbx_seq_one_letter_code
_entity_poly.pdbx_strand_id
1 'polypeptide(L)'
;MDLLIKCMKCEFRYVTDKARENFVAEGLQGEPLLCLHCIGKITGKIMNRYGYLVLPEELDDSNQRMQVLPKTLTGCRPCMKKRGLS
;
A
#
# COMPACT_ATOMS: atom_id res chain seq x y z
N MET A 1 18.84 -5.77 -13.02
CA MET A 1 17.99 -6.59 -12.13
C MET A 1 17.58 -5.68 -11.01
N ASP A 2 16.36 -5.15 -11.04
CA ASP A 2 15.86 -4.33 -9.92
C ASP A 2 15.70 -5.23 -8.71
N LEU A 3 16.56 -5.04 -7.70
CA LEU A 3 16.43 -5.73 -6.42
C LEU A 3 15.13 -5.28 -5.76
N LEU A 4 14.15 -6.18 -5.72
CA LEU A 4 12.91 -5.97 -5.00
C LEU A 4 13.19 -5.96 -3.49
N ILE A 5 13.37 -4.76 -2.95
CA ILE A 5 13.63 -4.54 -1.52
C ILE A 5 12.34 -4.73 -0.74
N LYS A 6 12.36 -5.57 0.30
CA LYS A 6 11.23 -5.77 1.20
C LYS A 6 11.11 -4.62 2.18
N CYS A 7 9.87 -4.28 2.53
CA CYS A 7 9.57 -3.31 3.58
C CYS A 7 10.11 -3.80 4.92
N MET A 8 10.96 -2.99 5.57
CA MET A 8 11.60 -3.36 6.83
C MET A 8 10.60 -3.56 7.99
N LYS A 9 9.40 -2.96 7.92
CA LYS A 9 8.40 -3.04 9.00
C LYS A 9 7.48 -4.26 8.88
N CYS A 10 7.15 -4.70 7.67
CA CYS A 10 6.20 -5.80 7.47
C CYS A 10 6.79 -7.03 6.82
N GLU A 11 8.00 -6.94 6.25
CA GLU A 11 8.79 -8.02 5.62
C GLU A 11 8.07 -8.82 4.50
N PHE A 12 6.86 -8.39 4.16
CA PHE A 12 5.96 -9.07 3.24
C PHE A 12 5.78 -8.28 1.94
N ARG A 13 5.55 -6.97 2.03
CA ARG A 13 5.40 -6.09 0.87
C ARG A 13 6.74 -5.53 0.44
N TYR A 14 6.86 -5.21 -0.84
CA TYR A 14 8.04 -4.55 -1.40
C TYR A 14 7.96 -3.03 -1.30
N VAL A 15 9.13 -2.40 -1.26
CA VAL A 15 9.31 -0.96 -1.37
C VAL A 15 9.34 -0.62 -2.85
N THR A 16 8.26 0.00 -3.33
CA THR A 16 8.17 0.49 -4.71
C THR A 16 8.73 1.91 -4.80
N ASP A 17 9.05 2.38 -6.00
CA ASP A 17 9.47 3.78 -6.21
C ASP A 17 8.41 4.76 -5.70
N LYS A 18 7.13 4.42 -5.89
CA LYS A 18 6.00 5.17 -5.34
C LYS A 18 6.02 5.25 -3.81
N ALA A 19 6.44 4.18 -3.14
CA ALA A 19 6.61 4.18 -1.70
C ALA A 19 7.74 5.12 -1.26
N ARG A 20 8.85 5.15 -2.02
CA ARG A 20 9.96 6.08 -1.77
C ARG A 20 9.54 7.54 -1.96
N GLU A 21 8.84 7.84 -3.05
CA GLU A 21 8.28 9.17 -3.30
C GLU A 21 7.39 9.64 -2.15
N ASN A 22 6.46 8.78 -1.71
CA ASN A 22 5.57 9.10 -0.60
C ASN A 22 6.33 9.23 0.72
N PHE A 23 7.33 8.39 0.99
CA PHE A 23 8.15 8.52 2.20
C PHE A 23 8.79 9.91 2.31
N VAL A 24 9.35 10.40 1.19
CA VAL A 24 9.95 11.73 1.10
C VAL A 24 8.88 12.83 1.20
N ALA A 25 7.76 12.68 0.50
CA ALA A 25 6.66 13.66 0.52
C ALA A 25 6.03 13.81 1.92
N GLU A 26 5.97 12.73 2.70
CA GLU A 26 5.50 12.74 4.08
C GLU A 26 6.54 13.28 5.08
N GLY A 27 7.75 13.62 4.64
CA GLY A 27 8.81 14.17 5.49
C GLY A 27 9.33 13.19 6.54
N LEU A 28 9.21 11.87 6.29
CA LEU A 28 9.69 10.85 7.22
C LEU A 28 11.22 10.86 7.27
N GLN A 29 11.75 10.69 8.49
CA GLN A 29 13.19 10.65 8.73
C GLN A 29 13.76 9.25 8.49
N GLY A 30 14.98 9.18 7.94
CA GLY A 30 15.71 7.94 7.71
C GLY A 30 15.60 7.39 6.29
N GLU A 31 15.90 6.09 6.13
CA GLU A 31 15.90 5.46 4.82
C GLU A 31 14.48 5.09 4.35
N PRO A 32 14.15 5.29 3.06
CA PRO A 32 12.82 5.02 2.51
C PRO A 32 12.62 3.52 2.27
N LEU A 33 12.65 2.73 3.34
CA LEU A 33 12.53 1.27 3.35
C LEU A 33 11.14 0.79 3.79
N LEU A 34 10.13 1.66 3.73
CA LEU A 34 8.75 1.34 4.06
C LEU A 34 7.91 1.21 2.80
N CYS A 35 6.99 0.24 2.79
CA CYS A 35 5.95 0.16 1.77
C CYS A 35 4.85 1.20 2.04
N LEU A 36 4.09 1.56 0.99
CA LEU A 36 2.96 2.50 1.07
C LEU A 36 1.99 2.19 2.21
N HIS A 37 1.69 0.91 2.45
CA HIS A 37 0.79 0.49 3.53
C HIS A 37 1.32 0.84 4.92
N CYS A 38 2.64 0.68 5.14
CA CYS A 38 3.27 1.01 6.41
C CYS A 38 3.40 2.52 6.59
N ILE A 39 3.68 3.27 5.52
CA ILE A 39 3.72 4.73 5.54
C ILE A 39 2.34 5.27 5.89
N GLY A 40 1.29 4.86 5.17
CA GLY A 40 -0.08 5.29 5.45
C GLY A 40 -0.56 4.96 6.87
N LYS A 41 -0.19 3.78 7.41
CA LYS A 41 -0.47 3.45 8.82
C LYS A 41 0.21 4.39 9.83
N ILE A 42 1.41 4.89 9.52
CA ILE A 42 2.15 5.80 10.41
C ILE A 42 1.59 7.22 10.30
N THR A 43 1.23 7.66 9.10
CA THR A 43 0.76 9.02 8.83
C THR A 43 -0.76 9.18 8.98
N GLY A 44 -1.50 8.09 9.18
CA GLY A 44 -2.96 8.10 9.19
C GLY A 44 -3.61 8.33 7.81
N LYS A 45 -2.80 8.30 6.75
CA LYS A 45 -3.23 8.55 5.37
C LYS A 45 -3.58 7.28 4.64
N ILE A 46 -4.40 7.45 3.61
CA ILE A 46 -4.85 6.38 2.73
C ILE A 46 -4.40 6.64 1.29
N MET A 47 -4.27 5.56 0.51
CA MET A 47 -3.82 5.66 -0.87
C MET A 47 -4.99 6.02 -1.79
N ASN A 48 -4.85 7.08 -2.60
CA ASN A 48 -5.79 7.41 -3.66
C ASN A 48 -5.56 6.54 -4.92
N ARG A 49 -6.43 6.65 -5.93
CA ARG A 49 -6.28 5.88 -7.20
C ARG A 49 -4.97 6.11 -7.95
N TYR A 50 -4.28 7.21 -7.69
CA TYR A 50 -3.04 7.58 -8.35
C TYR A 50 -1.79 7.11 -7.58
N GLY A 51 -1.96 6.43 -6.45
CA GLY A 51 -0.87 5.91 -5.64
C GLY A 51 -0.23 6.93 -4.71
N TYR A 52 -0.91 8.04 -4.39
CA TYR A 52 -0.46 9.01 -3.38
C TYR A 52 -1.20 8.81 -2.07
N LEU A 53 -0.49 9.01 -0.97
CA LEU A 53 -1.07 9.07 0.37
C LEU A 53 -1.71 10.44 0.58
N VAL A 54 -2.99 10.42 0.89
CA VAL A 54 -3.82 11.59 1.15
C VAL A 54 -4.58 11.39 2.46
N LEU A 55 -5.05 12.47 3.07
CA LEU A 55 -5.92 12.35 4.23
C LEU A 55 -7.24 11.68 3.82
N PRO A 56 -7.88 10.92 4.73
CA PRO A 56 -9.15 10.26 4.43
C PRO A 56 -10.23 11.18 3.87
N GLU A 57 -10.29 12.41 4.36
CA GLU A 57 -11.21 13.47 3.94
C GLU A 57 -10.91 14.04 2.54
N GLU A 58 -9.67 13.91 2.06
CA GLU A 58 -9.24 14.35 0.72
C GLU A 58 -9.49 13.26 -0.34
N LEU A 59 -10.00 12.10 0.08
CA LEU A 59 -10.29 11.00 -0.80
C LEU A 59 -11.58 11.29 -1.58
N ASP A 60 -11.43 11.72 -2.83
CA ASP A 60 -12.51 11.91 -3.79
C ASP A 60 -13.55 10.76 -3.72
N ASP A 61 -14.85 11.08 -3.73
CA ASP A 61 -15.96 10.12 -3.64
C ASP A 61 -15.83 8.94 -4.61
N SER A 62 -15.25 9.18 -5.78
CA SER A 62 -14.95 8.13 -6.78
C SER A 62 -13.97 7.08 -6.25
N ASN A 63 -13.02 7.47 -5.41
CA ASN A 63 -12.09 6.57 -4.71
C ASN A 63 -12.72 5.93 -3.47
N GLN A 64 -13.60 6.66 -2.77
CA GLN A 64 -14.28 6.16 -1.57
C GLN A 64 -15.11 4.90 -1.89
N ARG A 65 -15.78 4.89 -3.05
CA ARG A 65 -16.52 3.71 -3.55
C ARG A 65 -15.62 2.51 -3.87
N MET A 66 -14.35 2.72 -4.23
CA MET A 66 -13.41 1.61 -4.48
C MET A 66 -12.87 0.98 -3.19
N GLN A 67 -12.95 1.68 -2.05
CA GLN A 67 -12.54 1.14 -0.74
C GLN A 67 -13.63 0.29 -0.08
N VAL A 68 -14.88 0.41 -0.54
CA VAL A 68 -15.95 -0.51 -0.17
C VAL A 68 -15.69 -1.82 -0.91
N LEU A 69 -14.99 -2.75 -0.24
CA LEU A 69 -14.91 -4.13 -0.69
C LEU A 69 -16.34 -4.64 -0.95
N PRO A 70 -16.62 -5.22 -2.13
CA PRO A 70 -17.90 -5.86 -2.38
C PRO A 70 -18.17 -6.90 -1.28
N LYS A 71 -19.35 -6.85 -0.65
CA LYS A 71 -19.77 -7.82 0.39
C LYS A 71 -19.75 -9.27 -0.12
N THR A 72 -19.76 -9.46 -1.43
CA THR A 72 -19.65 -10.75 -2.11
C THR A 72 -18.38 -10.79 -2.94
N LEU A 73 -17.42 -11.63 -2.55
CA LEU A 73 -16.24 -11.99 -3.34
C LEU A 73 -16.64 -12.89 -4.53
N THR A 74 -17.54 -12.43 -5.40
CA THR A 74 -17.81 -13.08 -6.68
C THR A 74 -16.71 -12.68 -7.65
N GLY A 75 -15.73 -13.56 -7.87
CA GLY A 75 -14.68 -13.36 -8.87
C GLY A 75 -13.31 -12.96 -8.35
N CYS A 76 -12.94 -13.29 -7.09
CA CYS A 76 -11.53 -13.22 -6.69
C CYS A 76 -10.66 -14.07 -7.62
N ARG A 77 -9.76 -13.44 -8.39
CA ARG A 77 -8.61 -14.14 -8.97
C ARG A 77 -7.86 -14.84 -7.81
N PRO A 78 -7.56 -16.14 -7.91
CA PRO A 78 -6.85 -16.86 -6.85
C PRO A 78 -5.37 -16.47 -6.84
N CYS A 79 -5.05 -15.28 -6.32
CA CYS A 79 -3.65 -14.81 -6.28
C CYS A 79 -2.84 -15.36 -5.09
N MET A 80 -3.41 -16.22 -4.23
CA MET A 80 -2.72 -16.73 -3.02
C MET A 80 -3.06 -18.18 -2.63
N LYS A 81 -3.53 -19.06 -3.53
CA LYS A 81 -3.76 -20.49 -3.21
C LYS A 81 -2.66 -21.41 -3.75
N LYS A 82 -1.43 -21.19 -3.29
CA LYS A 82 -0.41 -22.24 -3.14
C LYS A 82 0.43 -21.92 -1.90
N ARG A 83 -0.14 -22.14 -0.72
CA ARG A 83 0.67 -22.58 0.42
C ARG A 83 0.50 -24.08 0.49
N GLY A 84 1.55 -24.79 0.06
CA GLY A 84 1.71 -26.19 0.44
C GLY A 84 1.70 -26.25 1.95
N LEU A 85 0.69 -26.91 2.49
CA LEU A 85 0.81 -27.55 3.78
C LEU A 85 1.54 -28.86 3.50
N SER A 86 2.57 -29.08 4.32
CA SER A 86 3.43 -30.25 4.39
C SER A 86 2.69 -31.58 4.29
#